data_AF-A0A2G2BEZ7-F1
#
_entry.id   AF-A0A2G2BEZ7-F1
#
_cell.length_a   1.000
_cell.length_b   1.000
_cell.length_c   1.000
_cell.angle_alpha   90.00
_cell.angle_beta   90.00
_cell.angle_gamma   90.00
#
_symmetry.space_group_name_H-M   'P 1'
#
loop_
_entity.id
_entity.type
_entity.pdbx_description
1 polymer ?
#
loop_
_entity_poly.entity_id
_entity_poly.type
_entity_poly.pdbx_seq_one_letter_code
_entity_poly.pdbx_strand_id
1 'polypeptide(L)'
;MVRTYLDWNATTPLRDEARGAMIAAMDVVGNPSSVHFEGRAALAVVERARGQIAAAFGADRADVVFTASATEAAALAMAGRGL
;
A
#
# COMPACT_ATOMS: atom_id res chain seq x y z
N MET A 1 -15.49 -29.88 13.02
CA MET A 1 -15.54 -28.58 13.73
C MET A 1 -14.77 -27.58 12.87
N VAL A 2 -15.36 -26.45 12.49
CA VAL A 2 -14.63 -25.40 11.76
C VAL A 2 -13.66 -24.73 12.73
N ARG A 3 -12.41 -24.50 12.31
CA ARG A 3 -11.41 -23.82 13.13
C ARG A 3 -11.77 -22.34 13.26
N THR A 4 -11.98 -21.87 14.48
CA THR A 4 -12.19 -20.44 14.78
C THR A 4 -10.84 -19.78 15.04
N TYR A 5 -10.47 -18.77 14.24
CA TYR A 5 -9.22 -18.02 14.40
C TYR A 5 -9.47 -16.75 15.23
N LEU A 6 -8.87 -16.68 16.42
CA LEU A 6 -9.12 -15.64 17.44
C LEU A 6 -7.89 -14.76 17.73
N ASP A 7 -6.95 -14.64 16.77
CA ASP A 7 -5.70 -13.89 16.94
C ASP A 7 -5.51 -12.78 15.90
N TRP A 8 -6.58 -11.98 15.69
CA TRP A 8 -6.57 -10.88 14.72
C TRP A 8 -5.65 -9.71 15.11
N ASN A 9 -5.21 -9.66 16.37
CA ASN A 9 -4.24 -8.66 16.84
C ASN A 9 -2.82 -8.96 16.36
N ALA A 10 -2.48 -10.23 16.10
CA ALA A 10 -1.19 -10.61 15.53
C ALA A 10 -1.18 -10.45 14.00
N THR A 11 -2.20 -10.96 13.31
CA THR A 11 -2.40 -10.78 11.87
C THR A 11 -3.83 -11.17 11.47
N THR A 12 -4.26 -10.82 10.26
CA THR A 12 -5.62 -11.09 9.79
C THR A 12 -5.60 -11.78 8.42
N PRO A 13 -6.57 -12.65 8.11
CA PRO A 13 -6.74 -13.15 6.75
C PRO A 13 -6.94 -11.98 5.77
N LEU A 14 -6.25 -12.04 4.63
CA LEU A 14 -6.41 -11.04 3.57
C LEU A 14 -7.87 -11.03 3.09
N ARG A 15 -8.49 -9.84 3.05
CA ARG A 15 -9.81 -9.65 2.47
C ARG A 15 -9.80 -10.00 0.98
N ASP A 16 -10.89 -10.57 0.46
CA ASP A 16 -10.96 -11.01 -0.93
C ASP A 16 -10.79 -9.86 -1.92
N GLU A 17 -11.27 -8.65 -1.58
CA GLU A 17 -11.09 -7.44 -2.40
C GLU A 17 -9.62 -7.03 -2.47
N ALA A 18 -8.88 -7.14 -1.36
CA ALA A 18 -7.45 -6.83 -1.32
C ALA A 18 -6.63 -7.87 -2.08
N ARG A 19 -7.00 -9.16 -2.00
CA ARG A 19 -6.42 -10.23 -2.83
C ARG A 19 -6.62 -9.95 -4.32
N GLY A 20 -7.84 -9.58 -4.71
CA GLY A 20 -8.17 -9.27 -6.11
C GLY A 20 -7.36 -8.09 -6.64
N ALA A 21 -7.24 -7.02 -5.86
CA ALA A 21 -6.43 -5.86 -6.22
C ALA A 21 -4.94 -6.21 -6.38
N MET A 22 -4.40 -7.06 -5.49
CA MET A 22 -3.01 -7.51 -5.58
C MET A 22 -2.76 -8.33 -6.84
N ILE A 23 -3.63 -9.29 -7.17
CA ILE A 23 -3.50 -10.11 -8.39
C ILE A 23 -3.56 -9.21 -9.63
N ALA A 24 -4.53 -8.29 -9.70
CA ALA A 24 -4.63 -7.35 -10.81
C ALA A 24 -3.39 -6.45 -10.93
N ALA A 25 -2.77 -6.07 -9.81
CA ALA A 25 -1.52 -5.30 -9.81
C ALA A 25 -0.33 -6.15 -10.31
N MET A 26 -0.31 -7.46 -10.09
CA MET A 26 0.74 -8.37 -10.61
C MET A 26 0.73 -8.47 -12.14
N ASP A 27 -0.41 -8.22 -12.78
CA ASP A 27 -0.53 -8.20 -14.25
C ASP A 27 0.01 -6.89 -14.87
N VAL A 28 0.25 -5.85 -14.05
CA VAL A 28 0.82 -4.57 -14.50
C VAL A 28 2.35 -4.64 -14.42
N VAL A 29 3.00 -4.63 -15.57
CA VAL A 29 4.46 -4.60 -15.67
C VAL A 29 5.01 -3.18 -15.70
N GLY A 30 6.31 -3.05 -15.45
CA GLY A 30 7.04 -1.79 -15.55
C GLY A 30 7.51 -1.26 -14.20
N ASN A 31 8.57 -0.45 -14.24
CA ASN A 31 9.06 0.26 -13.07
C ASN A 31 8.33 1.61 -12.97
N PRO A 32 7.64 1.94 -11.86
CA PRO A 32 6.93 3.22 -11.71
C PRO A 32 7.82 4.46 -11.79
N SER A 33 9.16 4.32 -11.71
CA SER A 33 10.08 5.44 -11.96
C SER A 33 10.42 5.67 -13.44
N SER A 34 10.03 4.73 -14.32
CA SER A 34 10.26 4.85 -15.75
C SER A 34 9.26 5.77 -16.43
N VAL A 35 9.73 6.57 -17.39
CA VAL A 35 8.89 7.54 -18.12
C VAL A 35 8.12 6.93 -19.31
N HIS A 36 8.41 5.69 -19.72
CA HIS A 36 7.71 5.02 -20.82
C HIS A 36 6.30 4.56 -20.40
N PHE A 37 5.56 4.00 -21.35
CA PHE A 37 4.14 3.69 -21.18
C PHE A 37 3.86 2.77 -19.97
N GLU A 38 4.56 1.65 -19.88
CA GLU A 38 4.42 0.65 -18.81
C GLU A 38 4.80 1.25 -17.45
N GLY A 39 5.86 2.06 -17.39
CA GLY A 39 6.25 2.75 -16.16
C GLY A 39 5.18 3.72 -15.66
N ARG A 40 4.59 4.52 -16.56
CA ARG A 40 3.46 5.39 -16.22
C ARG A 40 2.21 4.60 -15.81
N ALA A 41 1.96 3.45 -16.42
CA ALA A 41 0.86 2.56 -16.04
C ALA A 41 1.05 2.01 -14.61
N ALA A 42 2.26 1.54 -14.27
CA ALA A 42 2.61 1.11 -12.92
C ALA A 42 2.50 2.25 -11.89
N LEU A 43 3.00 3.45 -12.23
CA LEU A 43 2.88 4.63 -11.36
C LEU A 43 1.41 4.99 -11.10
N ALA A 44 0.55 4.90 -12.12
CA ALA A 44 -0.87 5.20 -11.98
C ALA A 44 -1.59 4.25 -11.00
N VAL A 45 -1.16 2.98 -10.90
CA VAL A 45 -1.68 2.04 -9.89
C VAL A 45 -1.33 2.52 -8.48
N VAL A 46 -0.06 2.88 -8.24
CA VAL A 46 0.42 3.36 -6.94
C VAL A 46 -0.25 4.68 -6.55
N GLU A 47 -0.36 5.63 -7.46
CA GLU A 47 -0.96 6.94 -7.18
C GLU A 47 -2.48 6.87 -6.96
N ARG A 48 -3.17 5.91 -7.58
CA ARG A 48 -4.57 5.62 -7.27
C ARG A 48 -4.71 5.10 -5.85
N ALA A 49 -3.87 4.15 -5.44
CA ALA A 49 -3.85 3.63 -4.07
C ALA A 49 -3.53 4.73 -3.05
N ARG A 50 -2.55 5.60 -3.35
CA ARG A 50 -2.20 6.77 -2.53
C ARG A 50 -3.40 7.69 -2.33
N GLY A 51 -4.13 8.00 -3.41
CA GLY A 51 -5.34 8.83 -3.34
C GLY A 51 -6.46 8.20 -2.51
N GLN A 52 -6.65 6.88 -2.58
CA GLN A 52 -7.65 6.18 -1.78
C GLN A 52 -7.30 6.20 -0.28
N ILE A 53 -6.03 6.01 0.07
CA ILE A 53 -5.56 6.09 1.45
C ILE A 53 -5.67 7.51 1.99
N ALA A 54 -5.19 8.51 1.24
CA ALA A 54 -5.29 9.91 1.63
C ALA A 54 -6.75 10.31 1.94
N ALA A 55 -7.69 9.95 1.07
CA ALA A 55 -9.11 10.20 1.27
C ALA A 55 -9.68 9.48 2.51
N ALA A 56 -9.27 8.23 2.76
CA ALA A 56 -9.73 7.46 3.93
C ALA A 56 -9.26 8.05 5.27
N PHE A 57 -8.11 8.73 5.27
CA PHE A 57 -7.52 9.37 6.45
C PHE A 57 -7.77 10.88 6.54
N GLY A 58 -8.41 11.49 5.53
CA GLY A 58 -8.62 12.94 5.48
C GLY A 58 -7.33 13.74 5.32
N ALA A 59 -6.34 13.17 4.62
CA ALA A 59 -5.02 13.76 4.39
C ALA A 59 -4.83 14.14 2.91
N ASP A 60 -3.76 14.87 2.60
CA ASP A 60 -3.34 15.09 1.22
C ASP A 60 -2.54 13.90 0.70
N ARG A 61 -2.48 13.73 -0.63
CA ARG A 61 -1.65 12.67 -1.24
C ARG A 61 -0.19 12.77 -0.83
N ALA A 62 0.31 13.99 -0.66
CA ALA A 62 1.69 14.26 -0.26
C ALA A 62 2.01 13.75 1.15
N ASP A 63 1.00 13.62 2.03
CA ASP A 63 1.17 13.16 3.40
C ASP A 63 1.33 11.63 3.51
N VAL A 64 1.03 10.89 2.44
CA VAL A 64 1.06 9.43 2.44
C VAL A 64 2.41 8.94 1.94
N VAL A 65 3.16 8.25 2.80
CA VAL A 65 4.40 7.53 2.45
C VAL A 65 4.15 6.03 2.57
N PHE A 66 4.45 5.26 1.51
CA PHE A 66 4.37 3.80 1.54
C PHE A 66 5.67 3.21 2.11
N THR A 67 5.53 2.35 3.12
CA THR A 67 6.61 1.51 3.68
C THR A 67 6.16 0.05 3.65
N ALA A 68 7.08 -0.89 3.89
CA ALA A 68 6.76 -2.31 3.92
C ALA A 68 6.03 -2.74 5.21
N SER A 69 6.12 -1.96 6.29
CA SER A 69 5.50 -2.29 7.57
C SER A 69 5.35 -1.07 8.50
N ALA A 70 4.54 -1.24 9.55
CA ALA A 70 4.41 -0.26 10.63
C ALA A 70 5.74 -0.05 11.40
N THR A 71 6.56 -1.09 11.56
CA THR A 71 7.88 -0.99 12.20
C THR A 71 8.82 -0.08 11.41
N GLU A 72 8.84 -0.23 10.08
CA GLU A 72 9.63 0.64 9.21
C GLU A 72 9.10 2.09 9.22
N ALA A 73 7.78 2.27 9.17
CA ALA A 73 7.17 3.59 9.25
C ALA A 73 7.51 4.31 10.56
N ALA A 74 7.44 3.62 11.70
CA ALA A 74 7.79 4.17 13.00
C ALA A 74 9.28 4.54 13.06
N ALA A 75 10.17 3.68 12.56
CA ALA A 75 11.60 3.98 12.49
C ALA A 75 11.87 5.22 11.61
N LEU A 76 11.19 5.33 10.47
CA LEU A 76 11.30 6.47 9.56
C LEU A 76 10.82 7.77 10.22
N ALA A 77 9.66 7.75 10.89
CA ALA A 77 9.11 8.92 11.58
C ALA A 77 9.99 9.37 12.76
N MET A 78 10.58 8.43 13.50
CA MET A 78 11.44 8.72 14.65
C MET A 78 12.87 9.09 14.28
N ALA A 79 13.29 8.90 13.02
CA ALA A 79 14.64 9.20 12.56
C ALA A 79 14.97 10.71 12.51
N GLY A 80 14.00 11.59 12.81
CA GLY A 80 14.21 13.04 12.81
C GLY A 80 14.51 13.63 11.42
N ARG A 81 14.17 12.89 10.35
CA ARG A 81 14.23 13.39 8.97
C ARG A 81 13.00 14.28 8.77
N GLY A 82 13.19 15.52 8.33
CA GLY A 82 12.09 16.44 8.02
C GLY A 82 11.32 15.94 6.80
N LEU A 83 10.38 15.02 7.04
CA LEU A 83 9.39 14.54 6.10
C LEU A 83 8.22 15.53 6.00
#